data_AF-A0A496WLB7-F1
#
_entry.id   AF-A0A496WLB7-F1
#
_cell.length_a   1.000
_cell.length_b   1.000
_cell.length_c   1.000
_cell.angle_alpha   90.00
_cell.angle_beta   90.00
_cell.angle_gamma   90.00
#
_symmetry.space_group_name_H-M   'P 1'
#
loop_
_entity.id
_entity.type
_entity.pdbx_description
1 polymer ?
#
loop_
_entity_poly.entity_id
_entity_poly.type
_entity_poly.pdbx_seq_one_letter_code
_entity_poly.pdbx_strand_id
1 'polypeptide(L)'
;MAAIAFDPLEYAHELEASGVSRKQAEVHAKAMTATFLHNFDALVTRDYLSTRFTEFETRVEANMDRRFSEMESSIDKRFAEVDKRFVEIETKMDTRFVSVEARIDKLSDALELRFERIDSKISRIYLMFGLTMATATIPILQNFFGG
;
A
#
# COMPACT_ATOMS: atom_id res chain seq x y z
N MET A 1 -18.54 12.25 39.79
CA MET A 1 -18.87 12.22 41.24
C MET A 1 -17.60 12.64 41.96
N ALA A 2 -17.60 13.78 42.64
CA ALA A 2 -16.46 14.20 43.43
C ALA A 2 -16.32 13.23 44.61
N ALA A 3 -15.18 12.55 44.72
CA ALA A 3 -14.85 11.83 45.94
C ALA A 3 -14.65 12.90 47.02
N ILE A 4 -15.66 13.10 47.87
CA ILE A 4 -15.52 13.94 49.06
C ILE A 4 -14.55 13.16 49.94
N ALA A 5 -13.29 13.61 49.97
CA ALA A 5 -12.30 13.05 50.89
C ALA A 5 -12.80 13.36 52.30
N PHE A 6 -12.97 12.33 53.13
CA PHE A 6 -13.31 12.52 54.52
C PHE A 6 -12.17 13.28 55.20
N ASP A 7 -12.43 14.51 55.64
CA ASP A 7 -11.49 15.31 56.45
C ASP A 7 -11.83 15.10 57.94
N PRO A 8 -10.99 14.35 58.69
CA PRO A 8 -11.23 14.09 60.10
C PRO A 8 -11.20 15.35 60.96
N LEU A 9 -10.47 16.38 60.53
CA LEU A 9 -10.29 17.63 61.27
C LEU A 9 -11.53 18.51 61.15
N GLU A 10 -12.05 18.67 59.93
CA GLU A 10 -13.30 19.39 59.67
C GLU A 10 -14.48 18.72 60.39
N TYR A 11 -14.55 17.38 60.35
CA TYR A 11 -15.55 16.61 61.08
C TYR A 11 -15.47 16.79 62.61
N ALA A 12 -14.26 16.88 63.18
CA ALA A 12 -14.09 17.17 64.61
C ALA A 12 -14.59 18.58 64.97
N HIS A 13 -14.33 19.57 64.11
CA HIS A 13 -14.80 20.94 64.32
C HIS A 13 -16.34 21.07 64.25
N GLU A 14 -17.00 20.34 63.36
CA GLU A 14 -18.47 20.30 63.30
C GLU A 14 -19.09 19.66 64.56
N LEU A 15 -18.44 18.62 65.10
CA LEU A 15 -18.84 18.01 66.36
C LEU A 15 -18.69 18.97 67.54
N GLU A 16 -17.60 19.74 67.58
CA GLU A 16 -17.43 20.80 68.58
C GLU A 16 -18.51 21.88 68.48
N ALA A 17 -18.82 22.33 67.25
CA ALA A 17 -19.84 23.34 66.99
C ALA A 17 -21.26 22.87 67.38
N SER A 18 -21.51 21.56 67.38
CA SER A 18 -22.78 20.96 67.83
C SER A 18 -22.84 20.68 69.35
N GLY A 19 -21.81 21.08 70.11
CA GLY A 19 -21.79 21.01 71.57
C GLY A 19 -21.08 19.79 72.15
N VAL A 20 -20.44 18.96 71.32
CA VAL A 20 -19.58 17.86 71.79
C VAL A 20 -18.26 18.43 72.31
N SER A 21 -17.75 17.92 73.43
CA SER A 21 -16.44 18.38 73.92
C SER A 21 -15.34 18.04 72.92
N ARG A 22 -14.35 18.92 72.75
CA ARG A 22 -13.18 18.73 71.87
C ARG A 22 -12.56 17.33 71.97
N LYS A 23 -12.38 16.84 73.19
CA LYS A 23 -11.78 15.53 73.45
C LYS A 23 -12.66 14.37 72.95
N GLN A 24 -13.98 14.51 73.00
CA GLN A 24 -14.92 13.53 72.44
C GLN A 24 -15.04 13.64 70.92
N ALA A 25 -15.03 14.87 70.38
CA ALA A 25 -15.05 15.12 68.95
C ALA A 25 -13.82 14.50 68.25
N GLU A 26 -12.62 14.68 68.80
CA GLU A 26 -11.38 14.06 68.31
C GLU A 26 -11.44 12.52 68.35
N VAL A 27 -12.02 11.94 69.41
CA VAL A 27 -12.18 10.48 69.52
C VAL A 27 -13.15 9.96 68.47
N HIS A 28 -14.25 10.68 68.22
CA HIS A 28 -15.22 10.32 67.19
C HIS A 28 -14.61 10.39 65.78
N ALA A 29 -13.86 11.48 65.49
CA ALA A 29 -13.16 11.63 64.22
C ALA A 29 -12.13 10.50 64.00
N LYS A 30 -11.34 10.15 65.03
CA LYS A 30 -10.39 9.04 64.97
C LYS A 30 -11.07 7.69 64.76
N ALA A 31 -12.16 7.42 65.49
CA ALA A 31 -12.91 6.18 65.34
C ALA A 31 -13.48 6.06 63.91
N MET A 32 -14.09 7.11 63.39
CA MET A 32 -14.66 7.14 62.05
C MET A 32 -13.58 7.01 60.96
N THR A 33 -12.42 7.67 61.13
CA THR A 33 -11.26 7.52 60.23
C THR A 33 -10.77 6.07 60.21
N ALA A 34 -10.64 5.43 61.37
CA ALA A 34 -10.19 4.05 61.48
C ALA A 34 -11.18 3.07 60.83
N THR A 35 -12.48 3.27 61.03
CA THR A 35 -13.53 2.48 60.35
C THR A 35 -13.49 2.68 58.83
N PHE A 36 -13.26 3.89 58.36
CA PHE A 36 -13.14 4.19 56.93
C PHE A 36 -11.93 3.51 56.30
N LEU A 37 -10.75 3.61 56.93
CA LEU A 37 -9.53 2.93 56.47
C LEU A 37 -9.70 1.40 56.43
N HIS A 38 -10.31 0.81 57.46
CA HIS A 38 -10.60 -0.62 57.50
C HIS A 38 -11.57 -1.06 56.38
N ASN A 39 -12.60 -0.26 56.08
CA ASN A 39 -13.51 -0.53 54.98
C ASN A 39 -12.84 -0.36 53.60
N PHE A 40 -11.92 0.61 53.45
CA PHE A 40 -11.14 0.78 52.23
C PHE A 40 -10.24 -0.41 51.94
N ASP A 41 -9.53 -0.91 52.96
CA ASP A 41 -8.71 -2.12 52.83
C ASP A 41 -9.55 -3.35 52.44
N ALA A 42 -10.79 -3.44 52.92
CA ALA A 42 -11.70 -4.53 52.57
C ALA A 42 -12.29 -4.40 51.14
N LEU A 43 -12.52 -3.18 50.65
CA LEU A 43 -13.13 -2.93 49.33
C LEU A 43 -12.10 -2.89 48.19
N VAL A 44 -10.92 -2.35 48.43
CA VAL A 44 -9.85 -2.19 47.44
C VAL A 44 -8.58 -2.79 48.00
N THR A 45 -8.58 -4.12 48.07
CA THR A 45 -7.36 -4.86 48.43
C THR A 45 -6.34 -4.71 47.31
N ARG A 46 -5.04 -4.72 47.66
CA ARG A 46 -3.96 -4.82 46.68
C ARG A 46 -4.15 -6.03 45.75
N ASP A 47 -4.67 -7.13 46.27
CA ASP A 47 -4.93 -8.37 45.54
C ASP A 47 -6.03 -8.19 44.47
N TYR A 48 -7.13 -7.51 44.82
CA TYR A 48 -8.20 -7.17 43.87
C TYR A 48 -7.65 -6.31 42.72
N LEU A 49 -6.92 -5.24 43.05
CA LEU A 49 -6.30 -4.39 42.03
C LEU A 49 -5.32 -5.18 41.17
N SER A 50 -4.45 -6.00 41.76
CA SER A 50 -3.49 -6.82 41.04
C SER A 50 -4.19 -7.77 40.06
N THR A 51 -5.26 -8.44 40.50
CA THR A 51 -6.06 -9.32 39.64
C THR A 51 -6.66 -8.57 38.47
N ARG A 52 -7.26 -7.40 38.72
CA ARG A 52 -7.86 -6.57 37.66
C ARG A 52 -6.82 -6.01 36.68
N PHE A 53 -5.62 -5.69 37.16
CA PHE A 53 -4.51 -5.30 36.29
C PHE A 53 -4.06 -6.47 35.41
N THR A 54 -3.88 -7.67 35.96
CA THR A 54 -3.53 -8.87 35.17
C THR A 54 -4.60 -9.20 34.14
N GLU A 55 -5.88 -9.16 34.51
CA GLU A 55 -7.00 -9.35 33.55
C GLU A 55 -7.00 -8.28 32.45
N PHE A 56 -6.65 -7.04 32.80
CA PHE A 56 -6.55 -5.96 31.84
C PHE A 56 -5.39 -6.16 30.88
N GLU A 57 -4.19 -6.48 31.39
CA GLU A 57 -2.99 -6.75 30.61
C GLU A 57 -3.21 -7.91 29.64
N THR A 58 -3.70 -9.04 30.13
CA THR A 58 -3.97 -10.23 29.29
C THR A 58 -4.99 -9.94 28.18
N ARG A 59 -6.04 -9.17 28.48
CA ARG A 59 -7.03 -8.76 27.47
C ARG A 59 -6.43 -7.79 26.44
N VAL A 60 -5.59 -6.86 26.88
CA VAL A 60 -4.94 -5.90 25.98
C VAL A 60 -3.95 -6.63 25.07
N GLU A 61 -3.12 -7.50 25.62
CA GLU A 61 -2.17 -8.34 24.89
C GLU A 61 -2.89 -9.19 23.84
N ALA A 62 -3.91 -9.98 24.24
CA ALA A 62 -4.67 -10.80 23.32
C ALA A 62 -5.38 -10.00 22.20
N ASN A 63 -5.86 -8.79 22.51
CA ASN A 63 -6.46 -7.93 21.49
C ASN A 63 -5.42 -7.35 20.53
N MET A 64 -4.25 -6.96 21.05
CA MET A 64 -3.14 -6.51 20.21
C MET A 64 -2.68 -7.63 19.28
N ASP A 65 -2.42 -8.82 19.80
CA ASP A 65 -2.00 -9.99 19.02
C ASP A 65 -2.99 -10.31 17.91
N ARG A 66 -4.29 -10.34 18.23
CA ARG A 66 -5.33 -10.55 17.22
C ARG A 66 -5.30 -9.47 16.14
N ARG A 67 -5.19 -8.20 16.52
CA ARG A 67 -5.16 -7.09 15.55
C ARG A 67 -3.89 -7.12 14.68
N PHE A 68 -2.74 -7.46 15.26
CA PHE A 68 -1.50 -7.61 14.52
C PHE A 68 -1.57 -8.78 13.54
N SER A 69 -2.08 -9.93 13.97
CA SER A 69 -2.28 -11.09 13.09
C SER A 69 -3.28 -10.80 11.95
N GLU A 70 -4.38 -10.11 12.23
CA GLU A 70 -5.33 -9.65 11.21
C GLU A 70 -4.68 -8.70 10.21
N MET A 71 -3.84 -7.78 10.69
CA MET A 71 -3.10 -6.84 9.85
C MET A 71 -2.08 -7.55 8.97
N GLU A 72 -1.29 -8.48 9.53
CA GLU A 72 -0.32 -9.30 8.79
C GLU A 72 -1.03 -10.10 7.69
N SER A 73 -2.11 -10.81 8.02
CA SER A 73 -2.90 -11.55 7.02
C SER A 73 -3.49 -10.64 5.94
N SER A 74 -3.94 -9.43 6.29
CA SER A 74 -4.43 -8.47 5.31
C SER A 74 -3.32 -7.94 4.41
N ILE A 75 -2.10 -7.76 4.94
CA ILE A 75 -0.94 -7.34 4.18
C ILE A 75 -0.54 -8.44 3.19
N ASP A 76 -0.42 -9.68 3.64
CA ASP A 76 -0.08 -10.83 2.80
C ASP A 76 -1.06 -11.00 1.63
N LYS A 77 -2.37 -10.88 1.89
CA LYS A 77 -3.39 -10.93 0.83
C LYS A 77 -3.20 -9.84 -0.21
N ARG A 78 -2.88 -8.62 0.21
CA ARG A 78 -2.64 -7.49 -0.71
C ARG A 78 -1.37 -7.69 -1.52
N PHE A 79 -0.30 -8.22 -0.92
CA PHE A 79 0.92 -8.55 -1.66
C PHE A 79 0.68 -9.66 -2.69
N ALA A 80 -0.04 -10.72 -2.32
CA ALA A 80 -0.41 -11.78 -3.26
C ALA A 80 -1.26 -11.27 -4.43
N GLU A 81 -2.18 -10.32 -4.18
CA GLU A 81 -2.95 -9.66 -5.24
C GLU A 81 -2.05 -8.81 -6.16
N VAL A 82 -1.10 -8.08 -5.59
CA VAL A 82 -0.11 -7.30 -6.34
C VAL A 82 0.74 -8.21 -7.23
N ASP A 83 1.26 -9.31 -6.69
CA ASP A 83 2.05 -10.28 -7.46
C ASP A 83 1.27 -10.85 -8.64
N LYS A 84 0.00 -11.22 -8.41
CA LYS A 84 -0.89 -11.67 -9.49
C LYS A 84 -1.04 -10.62 -10.58
N ARG A 85 -1.24 -9.35 -10.22
CA ARG A 85 -1.37 -8.24 -11.18
C ARG A 85 -0.08 -8.02 -11.95
N PHE A 86 1.09 -8.21 -11.33
CA PHE A 86 2.37 -8.13 -12.02
C PHE A 86 2.51 -9.24 -13.08
N VAL A 87 2.17 -10.47 -12.75
CA VAL A 87 2.17 -11.60 -13.71
C VAL A 87 1.22 -11.35 -14.88
N GLU A 88 0.03 -10.79 -14.61
CA GLU A 88 -0.92 -10.41 -15.65
C GLU A 88 -0.38 -9.30 -16.57
N ILE A 89 0.32 -8.31 -16.01
CA ILE A 89 0.96 -7.24 -16.77
C ILE A 89 2.07 -7.80 -17.65
N GLU A 90 2.94 -8.65 -17.11
CA GLU A 90 4.03 -9.30 -17.83
C GLU A 90 3.49 -10.09 -19.03
N THR A 91 2.48 -10.94 -18.81
CA THR A 91 1.84 -11.74 -19.86
C THR A 91 1.24 -10.85 -20.97
N LYS A 92 0.61 -9.74 -20.58
CA LYS A 92 0.03 -8.77 -21.52
C LYS A 92 1.11 -8.02 -22.30
N MET A 93 2.23 -7.71 -21.66
CA MET A 93 3.38 -7.09 -22.33
C MET A 93 3.98 -8.05 -23.35
N ASP A 94 4.23 -9.30 -22.99
CA ASP A 94 4.75 -10.33 -23.91
C ASP A 94 3.83 -10.50 -25.12
N THR A 95 2.53 -10.61 -24.88
CA THR A 95 1.54 -10.72 -25.98
C THR A 95 1.58 -9.50 -26.90
N ARG A 96 1.73 -8.29 -26.34
CA ARG A 96 1.86 -7.06 -27.13
C ARG A 96 3.17 -7.00 -27.89
N PHE A 97 4.28 -7.45 -27.31
CA PHE A 97 5.58 -7.51 -27.98
C PHE A 97 5.52 -8.45 -29.19
N VAL A 98 5.02 -9.69 -29.02
CA VAL A 98 4.83 -10.64 -30.12
C VAL A 98 3.92 -10.04 -31.20
N SER A 99 2.85 -9.34 -30.81
CA SER A 99 1.97 -8.68 -31.78
C SER A 99 2.67 -7.55 -32.55
N VAL A 100 3.57 -6.80 -31.90
CA VAL A 100 4.36 -5.75 -32.54
C VAL A 100 5.41 -6.34 -33.48
N GLU A 101 6.10 -7.40 -33.05
CA GLU A 101 7.07 -8.14 -33.88
C GLU A 101 6.42 -8.64 -35.17
N ALA A 102 5.27 -9.33 -35.05
CA ALA A 102 4.51 -9.80 -36.22
C ALA A 102 4.02 -8.65 -37.14
N ARG A 103 3.79 -7.44 -36.61
CA ARG A 103 3.46 -6.27 -37.43
C ARG A 103 4.68 -5.70 -38.14
N ILE A 104 5.84 -5.73 -37.49
CA ILE A 104 7.11 -5.32 -38.09
C ILE A 104 7.48 -6.28 -39.22
N ASP A 105 7.38 -7.59 -39.01
CA ASP A 105 7.64 -8.59 -40.06
C ASP A 105 6.77 -8.36 -41.29
N LYS A 106 5.46 -8.17 -41.10
CA LYS A 106 4.54 -7.85 -42.20
C LYS A 106 4.89 -6.55 -42.93
N LEU A 107 5.39 -5.55 -42.22
CA LEU A 107 5.83 -4.30 -42.83
C LEU A 107 7.12 -4.52 -43.63
N SER A 108 8.06 -5.31 -43.12
CA SER A 108 9.30 -5.70 -43.79
C SER A 108 8.99 -6.46 -45.09
N ASP A 109 8.15 -7.50 -45.03
CA ASP A 109 7.72 -8.26 -46.22
C ASP A 109 7.05 -7.37 -47.27
N ALA A 110 6.18 -6.45 -46.83
CA ALA A 110 5.51 -5.51 -47.72
C ALA A 110 6.48 -4.51 -48.36
N LEU A 111 7.54 -4.11 -47.65
CA LEU A 111 8.59 -3.26 -48.19
C LEU A 111 9.46 -4.02 -49.20
N GLU A 112 9.84 -5.25 -48.91
CA GLU A 112 10.62 -6.11 -49.82
C GLU A 112 9.89 -6.31 -51.15
N LEU A 113 8.60 -6.67 -51.12
CA LEU A 113 7.76 -6.76 -52.32
C LEU A 113 7.66 -5.45 -53.11
N ARG A 114 7.69 -4.30 -52.42
CA ARG A 114 7.70 -2.99 -53.08
C ARG A 114 9.03 -2.70 -53.75
N PHE A 115 10.15 -3.05 -53.11
CA PHE A 115 11.48 -2.92 -53.69
C PHE A 115 11.65 -3.81 -54.92
N GLU A 116 11.26 -5.09 -54.86
CA GLU A 116 11.30 -5.99 -56.02
C GLU A 116 10.48 -5.45 -57.20
N ARG A 117 9.31 -4.87 -56.92
CA ARG A 117 8.48 -4.22 -57.93
C ARG A 117 9.15 -2.98 -58.53
N ILE A 118 9.83 -2.19 -57.70
CA ILE A 118 10.59 -1.03 -58.16
C ILE A 118 11.77 -1.48 -59.03
N ASP A 119 12.55 -2.48 -58.59
CA ASP A 119 13.68 -3.03 -59.34
C ASP A 119 13.24 -3.57 -60.70
N SER A 120 12.10 -4.27 -60.75
CA SER A 120 11.50 -4.74 -62.01
C SER A 120 11.14 -3.59 -62.95
N LYS A 121 10.59 -2.49 -62.42
CA LYS A 121 10.27 -1.29 -63.21
C LYS A 121 11.54 -0.59 -63.69
N ILE A 122 12.53 -0.44 -62.83
CA ILE A 122 13.81 0.19 -63.14
C ILE A 122 14.54 -0.62 -64.23
N SER A 123 14.60 -1.94 -64.11
CA SER A 123 15.20 -2.82 -65.12
C SER A 123 14.52 -2.66 -66.49
N ARG A 124 13.19 -2.59 -66.52
CA ARG A 124 12.44 -2.31 -67.75
C ARG A 124 12.78 -0.94 -68.35
N ILE A 125 12.91 0.09 -67.52
CA ILE A 125 13.30 1.44 -67.96
C ILE A 125 14.72 1.43 -68.54
N TYR A 126 15.67 0.77 -67.87
CA TYR A 126 17.04 0.63 -68.37
C TYR A 126 17.09 -0.07 -69.73
N LEU A 127 16.29 -1.12 -69.92
CA LEU A 127 16.18 -1.81 -71.21
C LEU A 127 15.64 -0.89 -72.31
N MET A 128 14.55 -0.16 -72.05
CA MET A 128 13.98 0.80 -73.00
C MET A 128 14.97 1.90 -73.34
N PHE A 129 15.65 2.46 -72.33
CA PHE A 129 16.66 3.49 -72.54
C PHE A 129 17.84 2.97 -73.38
N GLY A 130 18.35 1.77 -73.07
CA GLY A 130 19.39 1.11 -73.86
C GLY A 130 18.98 0.91 -75.33
N LEU A 131 17.73 0.48 -75.57
CA LEU A 131 17.18 0.35 -76.92
C LEU A 131 17.14 1.71 -77.66
N THR A 132 16.66 2.77 -77.00
CA THR A 132 16.61 4.10 -77.62
C THR A 132 18.00 4.65 -77.94
N MET A 133 18.98 4.45 -77.04
CA MET A 133 20.37 4.84 -77.28
C MET A 133 20.97 4.06 -78.45
N ALA A 134 20.69 2.76 -78.56
CA ALA A 134 21.12 1.95 -79.71
C ALA A 134 20.51 2.49 -81.03
N THR A 135 19.21 2.77 -81.06
CA THR A 135 18.57 3.33 -82.28
C THR A 135 19.09 4.70 -82.69
N ALA A 136 19.52 5.54 -81.73
CA ALA A 136 20.07 6.87 -82.02
C ALA A 136 21.54 6.82 -82.47
N THR A 137 22.32 5.87 -81.94
CA THR A 137 23.76 5.77 -82.20
C THR A 137 24.10 5.01 -83.48
N ILE A 138 23.30 4.00 -83.86
CA ILE A 138 23.51 3.21 -85.09
C ILE A 138 23.58 4.12 -86.36
N PRO A 139 22.64 5.05 -86.60
CA PRO A 139 22.67 5.91 -87.79
C PRO A 139 23.87 6.87 -87.80
N ILE A 140 24.27 7.39 -86.64
CA ILE A 140 25.42 8.29 -86.50
C ILE A 140 26.72 7.56 -86.86
N LEU A 141 26.87 6.31 -86.42
CA LEU A 141 28.03 5.48 -86.77
C LEU A 141 28.02 5.09 -88.26
N GLN A 142 26.85 4.74 -88.82
CA GLN A 142 26.71 4.45 -90.25
C GLN A 142 27.10 5.66 -91.12
N ASN A 143 26.67 6.86 -90.74
CA ASN A 143 27.03 8.09 -91.45
C ASN A 143 28.52 8.45 -91.31
N PHE A 144 29.19 8.06 -90.22
CA PHE A 144 30.61 8.35 -89.99
C PHE A 144 31.55 7.37 -90.72
N PHE A 145 31.17 6.09 -90.85
CA PHE A 145 31.98 5.06 -91.51
C PHE A 145 31.58 4.76 -92.96
N GLY A 146 30.37 5.14 -93.38
CA GLY A 146 29.81 4.87 -94.71
C GLY A 146 29.86 6.04 -95.70
N GLY A 147 30.51 7.16 -95.32
CA GLY A 147 30.77 8.32 -96.18
C GLY A 147 32.18 8.34 -96.73
#